data_AF-A0A947USE3-F1
#
_entry.id   AF-A0A947USE3-F1
#
_cell.length_a   1.000
_cell.length_b   1.000
_cell.length_c   1.000
_cell.angle_alpha   90.00
_cell.angle_beta   90.00
_cell.angle_gamma   90.00
#
_symmetry.space_group_name_H-M   'P 1'
#
loop_
_entity.id
_entity.type
_entity.pdbx_description
1 polymer ?
#
loop_
_entity_poly.entity_id
_entity_poly.type
_entity_poly.pdbx_seq_one_letter_code
_entity_poly.pdbx_strand_id
1 'polypeptide(L)'
;MPTNLLDWPRVSGLLPEIKLILGMGFWGGRYTNLIGVAEIPLRPLAATLGLDPAALQTGIKTLCGEKLLVGDFDRFQFFIADWFRFHTFRGHGVQIAKREFLKISSSALGNAVLKAAPWLEPDQTPPRQESQSLLKQEHCLPTATAAANPISSAAEKIRIRRPSGIVTFTPTDPERATQLELMYQPAQIANAIKVVEERNKEPVPGLVQKEIERQIAAANRKASRISDVQKQKQQAESFGDAKAGIASALAALGRLPQQDTSLPTFSPNSNK
;
A
#
# COMPACT_ATOMS: atom_id res chain seq x y z
N MET A 1 4.69 -4.88 17.22
CA MET A 1 5.50 -5.87 17.95
C MET A 1 5.03 -5.93 19.40
N PRO A 2 4.79 -7.11 19.98
CA PRO A 2 4.49 -7.26 21.40
C PRO A 2 5.63 -6.69 22.25
N THR A 3 5.30 -5.92 23.29
CA THR A 3 6.31 -5.24 24.14
C THR A 3 7.24 -6.22 24.85
N ASN A 4 6.74 -7.42 25.18
CA ASN A 4 7.48 -8.43 25.94
C ASN A 4 7.92 -9.60 25.04
N LEU A 5 8.04 -9.39 23.73
CA LEU A 5 8.38 -10.47 22.79
C LEU A 5 9.71 -11.15 23.14
N LEU A 6 10.72 -10.37 23.54
CA LEU A 6 12.07 -10.87 23.80
C LEU A 6 12.19 -11.61 25.14
N ASP A 7 11.30 -11.30 26.09
CA ASP A 7 11.23 -11.93 27.42
C ASP A 7 10.31 -13.16 27.44
N TRP A 8 9.61 -13.41 26.34
CA TRP A 8 8.66 -14.51 26.26
C TRP A 8 9.39 -15.87 26.41
N PRO A 9 8.89 -16.85 27.21
CA PRO A 9 9.64 -18.08 27.50
C PRO A 9 10.10 -18.89 26.29
N ARG A 10 9.40 -18.79 25.15
CA ARG A 10 9.80 -19.46 23.90
C ARG A 10 10.96 -18.76 23.17
N VAL A 11 11.21 -17.50 23.49
CA VAL A 11 12.21 -16.63 22.84
C VAL A 11 13.37 -16.31 23.78
N SER A 12 13.13 -16.30 25.10
CA SER A 12 14.09 -15.87 26.11
C SER A 12 15.41 -16.66 26.10
N GLY A 13 15.35 -17.96 25.77
CA GLY A 13 16.53 -18.83 25.65
C GLY A 13 17.32 -18.70 24.34
N LEU A 14 16.83 -17.93 23.35
CA LEU A 14 17.49 -17.79 22.06
C LEU A 14 18.70 -16.85 22.14
N LEU A 15 19.67 -17.08 21.25
CA LEU A 15 20.82 -16.20 21.08
C LEU A 15 20.38 -14.76 20.71
N PRO A 16 21.12 -13.73 21.13
CA PRO A 16 20.79 -12.34 20.83
C PRO A 16 20.57 -12.05 19.34
N GLU A 17 21.39 -12.65 18.47
CA GLU A 17 21.28 -12.51 17.01
C GLU A 17 19.96 -13.11 16.49
N ILE A 18 19.55 -14.26 17.01
CA ILE A 18 18.29 -14.92 16.64
C ILE A 18 17.09 -14.08 17.10
N LYS A 19 17.19 -13.50 18.30
CA LYS A 19 16.20 -12.55 18.83
C LYS A 19 16.10 -11.30 17.95
N LEU A 20 17.24 -10.77 17.49
CA LEU A 20 17.29 -9.64 16.57
C LEU A 20 16.60 -9.97 15.24
N ILE A 21 16.90 -11.13 14.66
CA ILE A 21 16.26 -11.61 13.42
C ILE A 21 14.74 -11.73 13.62
N LEU A 22 14.28 -12.36 14.69
CA LEU A 22 12.86 -12.51 14.99
C LEU A 22 12.18 -11.15 15.18
N GLY A 23 12.74 -10.31 16.06
CA GLY A 23 12.17 -9.01 16.41
C GLY A 23 12.19 -8.04 15.24
N MET A 24 13.37 -7.68 14.74
CA MET A 24 13.53 -6.66 13.71
C MET A 24 13.29 -7.18 12.30
N GLY A 25 13.63 -8.44 12.03
CA GLY A 25 13.46 -9.03 10.70
C GLY A 25 12.01 -9.42 10.39
N PHE A 26 11.28 -9.93 11.38
CA PHE A 26 9.91 -10.43 11.18
C PHE A 26 8.85 -9.57 11.87
N TRP A 27 8.94 -9.35 13.19
CA TRP A 27 7.86 -8.65 13.92
C TRP A 27 7.79 -7.14 13.69
N GLY A 28 8.93 -6.49 13.52
CA GLY A 28 9.07 -5.08 13.18
C GLY A 28 9.55 -4.85 11.74
N GLY A 29 9.69 -5.92 10.96
CA GLY A 29 10.24 -5.89 9.62
C GLY A 29 9.27 -5.30 8.60
N ARG A 30 9.81 -4.54 7.63
CA ARG A 30 9.03 -3.94 6.53
C ARG A 30 8.45 -4.95 5.53
N TYR A 31 8.92 -6.20 5.58
CA TYR A 31 8.56 -7.25 4.64
C TYR A 31 7.42 -8.14 5.12
N THR A 32 6.99 -7.97 6.37
CA THR A 32 5.90 -8.72 6.97
C THR A 32 4.58 -8.01 6.69
N ASN A 33 3.66 -8.72 6.07
CA ASN A 33 2.33 -8.19 5.79
C ASN A 33 1.45 -8.19 7.05
N LEU A 34 0.22 -7.71 6.90
CA LEU A 34 -0.73 -7.58 8.02
C LEU A 34 -1.10 -8.92 8.66
N ILE A 35 -1.00 -10.04 7.95
CA ILE A 35 -1.35 -11.38 8.46
C ILE A 35 -0.14 -12.15 9.00
N GLY A 36 1.02 -11.51 9.14
CA GLY A 36 2.21 -12.11 9.72
C GLY A 36 2.99 -13.01 8.76
N VAL A 37 2.73 -12.86 7.45
CA VAL A 37 3.50 -13.52 6.40
C VAL A 37 4.51 -12.53 5.84
N ALA A 38 5.78 -12.94 5.86
CA ALA A 38 6.90 -12.15 5.41
C ALA A 38 7.50 -12.76 4.14
N GLU A 39 7.67 -11.95 3.11
CA GLU A 39 8.42 -12.31 1.91
C GLU A 39 9.80 -11.65 2.00
N ILE A 40 10.81 -12.44 2.36
CA ILE A 40 12.09 -11.91 2.81
C ILE A 40 13.09 -11.86 1.65
N PRO A 41 13.45 -10.67 1.15
CA PRO A 41 14.61 -10.54 0.30
C PRO A 41 15.87 -10.70 1.17
N LEU A 42 16.51 -11.86 1.08
CA LEU A 42 17.57 -12.27 2.01
C LEU A 42 18.72 -11.25 2.09
N ARG A 43 19.28 -10.81 0.96
CA ARG A 43 20.42 -9.87 0.95
C ARG A 43 20.05 -8.48 1.48
N PRO A 44 18.96 -7.82 1.02
CA PRO A 44 18.55 -6.54 1.58
C PRO A 44 18.22 -6.59 3.07
N LEU A 45 17.57 -7.65 3.55
CA LEU A 45 17.30 -7.79 4.97
C LEU A 45 18.59 -8.00 5.77
N ALA A 46 19.49 -8.87 5.31
CA ALA A 46 20.76 -9.13 5.97
C ALA A 46 21.58 -7.83 6.11
N ALA A 47 21.66 -7.03 5.05
CA ALA A 47 22.31 -5.71 5.08
C ALA A 47 21.66 -4.75 6.08
N THR A 48 20.33 -4.75 6.19
CA THR A 48 19.60 -3.90 7.16
C THR A 48 19.88 -4.32 8.61
N LEU A 49 20.06 -5.62 8.85
CA LEU A 49 20.35 -6.16 10.18
C LEU A 49 21.85 -6.16 10.51
N GLY A 50 22.72 -5.78 9.58
CA GLY A 50 24.17 -5.86 9.77
C GLY A 50 24.70 -7.29 9.83
N LEU A 51 24.02 -8.24 9.18
CA LEU A 51 24.35 -9.66 9.18
C LEU A 51 24.84 -10.12 7.81
N ASP A 52 25.63 -11.18 7.79
CA ASP A 52 25.92 -11.92 6.56
C ASP A 52 24.65 -12.67 6.07
N PRO A 53 24.35 -12.74 4.76
CA PRO A 53 23.19 -13.46 4.26
C PRO A 53 23.13 -14.93 4.66
N ALA A 54 24.27 -15.63 4.78
CA ALA A 54 24.30 -17.02 5.22
C ALA A 54 24.01 -17.14 6.72
N ALA A 55 24.49 -16.19 7.52
CA ALA A 55 24.15 -16.09 8.95
C ALA A 55 22.65 -15.82 9.14
N LEU A 56 22.06 -14.90 8.36
CA LEU A 56 20.62 -14.65 8.39
C LEU A 56 19.82 -15.90 8.02
N GLN A 57 20.18 -16.59 6.94
CA GLN A 57 19.50 -17.82 6.52
C GLN A 57 19.58 -18.90 7.60
N THR A 58 20.75 -19.05 8.24
CA THR A 58 20.94 -19.99 9.35
C THR A 58 20.06 -19.60 10.54
N GLY A 59 20.00 -18.33 10.90
CA GLY A 59 19.15 -17.86 11.98
C GLY A 59 17.65 -18.07 11.69
N ILE A 60 17.21 -17.89 10.45
CA ILE A 60 15.83 -18.21 10.03
C ILE A 60 15.56 -19.71 10.16
N LYS A 61 16.51 -20.58 9.80
CA LYS A 61 16.39 -22.03 10.00
C LYS A 61 16.25 -22.39 11.47
N THR A 62 17.03 -21.77 12.35
CA THR A 62 16.90 -21.95 13.81
C THR A 62 15.51 -21.56 14.29
N LEU A 63 14.97 -20.41 13.85
CA LEU A 63 13.61 -19.98 14.19
C LEU A 63 12.52 -20.95 13.68
N CYS A 64 12.74 -21.59 12.53
CA CYS A 64 11.86 -22.64 12.04
C CYS A 64 11.95 -23.91 12.89
N GLY A 65 13.16 -24.31 13.31
CA GLY A 65 13.38 -25.44 14.22
C GLY A 65 12.68 -25.26 15.58
N GLU A 66 12.71 -24.04 16.12
CA GLU A 66 12.01 -23.64 17.36
C GLU A 66 10.50 -23.42 17.19
N LYS A 67 9.96 -23.69 15.98
CA LYS A 67 8.54 -23.53 15.63
C LYS A 67 8.01 -22.12 15.88
N LEU A 68 8.88 -21.12 15.81
CA LEU A 68 8.50 -19.70 15.90
C LEU A 68 8.12 -19.16 14.53
N LEU A 69 8.73 -19.72 13.48
CA LEU A 69 8.40 -19.48 12.09
C LEU A 69 8.01 -20.79 11.40
N VAL A 70 7.13 -20.67 10.40
CA VAL A 70 6.92 -21.68 9.37
C VAL A 70 7.44 -21.10 8.07
N GLY A 71 8.35 -21.78 7.39
CA GLY A 71 9.08 -21.20 6.26
C GLY A 71 9.07 -22.07 5.02
N ASP A 72 8.99 -21.42 3.88
CA ASP A 72 9.30 -21.96 2.56
C ASP A 72 10.56 -21.25 2.04
N PHE A 73 11.68 -21.97 2.03
CA PHE A 73 12.98 -21.43 1.64
C PHE A 73 13.16 -21.30 0.13
N ASP A 74 12.32 -21.96 -0.68
CA ASP A 74 12.39 -21.84 -2.14
C ASP A 74 11.82 -20.50 -2.59
N ARG A 75 10.75 -20.06 -1.92
CA ARG A 75 10.05 -18.80 -2.20
C ARG A 75 10.41 -17.66 -1.24
N PHE A 76 11.24 -17.95 -0.24
CA PHE A 76 11.56 -17.04 0.87
C PHE A 76 10.32 -16.42 1.53
N GLN A 77 9.26 -17.21 1.66
CA GLN A 77 8.03 -16.82 2.37
C GLN A 77 7.97 -17.49 3.73
N PHE A 78 7.71 -16.71 4.77
CA PHE A 78 7.73 -17.17 6.16
C PHE A 78 6.52 -16.64 6.91
N PHE A 79 5.95 -17.46 7.78
CA PHE A 79 4.80 -17.11 8.62
C PHE A 79 5.22 -17.13 10.07
N ILE A 80 4.84 -16.09 10.80
CA ILE A 80 5.06 -15.98 12.24
C ILE A 80 3.97 -16.78 12.95
N ALA A 81 4.35 -17.91 13.55
CA ALA A 81 3.39 -18.90 14.08
C ALA A 81 2.39 -18.30 15.09
N ASP A 82 2.87 -17.37 15.92
CA ASP A 82 2.07 -16.74 16.97
C ASP A 82 1.43 -15.41 16.55
N TRP A 83 1.42 -15.06 15.26
CA TRP A 83 0.93 -13.75 14.82
C TRP A 83 -0.49 -13.42 15.30
N PHE A 84 -1.42 -14.35 15.09
CA PHE A 84 -2.83 -14.20 15.46
C PHE A 84 -3.11 -14.32 16.96
N ARG A 85 -2.13 -14.77 17.75
CA ARG A 85 -2.22 -14.72 19.21
C ARG A 85 -2.15 -13.28 19.72
N PHE A 86 -1.40 -12.42 19.03
CA PHE A 86 -1.18 -11.03 19.42
C PHE A 86 -1.99 -10.03 18.60
N HIS A 87 -2.45 -10.41 17.40
CA HIS A 87 -3.22 -9.54 16.53
C HIS A 87 -4.62 -10.09 16.29
N THR A 88 -5.63 -9.33 16.72
CA THR A 88 -7.04 -9.60 16.44
C THR A 88 -7.57 -8.70 15.34
N PHE A 89 -8.24 -9.28 14.35
CA PHE A 89 -8.82 -8.55 13.23
C PHE A 89 -10.32 -8.38 13.45
N ARG A 90 -10.84 -7.17 13.17
CA ARG A 90 -12.28 -6.86 13.25
C ARG A 90 -12.71 -5.95 12.10
N GLY A 91 -13.98 -6.03 11.69
CA GLY A 91 -14.55 -5.18 10.64
C GLY A 91 -13.77 -5.24 9.33
N HIS A 92 -13.42 -4.07 8.78
CA HIS A 92 -12.64 -3.97 7.54
C HIS A 92 -11.28 -4.68 7.60
N GLY A 93 -10.68 -4.83 8.80
CA GLY A 93 -9.41 -5.55 8.96
C GLY A 93 -9.50 -7.01 8.52
N VAL A 94 -10.66 -7.65 8.68
CA VAL A 94 -10.89 -9.04 8.25
C VAL A 94 -10.85 -9.15 6.72
N GLN A 95 -11.46 -8.19 6.00
CA GLN A 95 -11.47 -8.19 4.54
C GLN A 95 -10.06 -7.95 3.96
N ILE A 96 -9.28 -7.06 4.59
CA ILE A 96 -7.89 -6.83 4.20
C ILE A 96 -7.06 -8.08 4.45
N ALA A 97 -7.23 -8.74 5.61
CA ALA A 97 -6.52 -9.97 5.93
C ALA A 97 -6.84 -11.11 4.95
N LYS A 98 -8.11 -11.30 4.56
CA LYS A 98 -8.51 -12.24 3.51
C LYS A 98 -7.83 -11.94 2.17
N ARG A 99 -7.72 -10.66 1.79
CA ARG A 99 -7.03 -10.25 0.55
C ARG A 99 -5.53 -10.55 0.61
N GLU A 100 -4.88 -10.30 1.73
CA GLU A 100 -3.45 -10.64 1.91
C GLU A 100 -3.22 -12.15 1.91
N PHE A 101 -4.14 -12.94 2.47
CA PHE A 101 -4.07 -14.40 2.46
C PHE A 101 -4.03 -14.96 1.04
N LEU A 102 -4.81 -14.38 0.11
CA LEU A 102 -4.81 -14.79 -1.30
C LEU A 102 -3.48 -14.50 -2.04
N LYS A 103 -2.57 -13.70 -1.46
CA LYS A 103 -1.25 -13.44 -2.05
C LYS A 103 -0.19 -14.45 -1.64
N ILE A 104 -0.50 -15.31 -0.66
CA ILE A 104 0.44 -16.35 -0.23
C ILE A 104 0.61 -17.33 -1.39
N SER A 105 1.85 -17.48 -1.83
CA SER A 105 2.16 -18.32 -2.99
C SER A 105 2.50 -19.76 -2.62
N SER A 106 2.94 -19.99 -1.37
CA SER A 106 3.25 -21.30 -0.83
C SER A 106 2.01 -21.96 -0.22
N SER A 107 1.62 -23.13 -0.74
CA SER A 107 0.46 -23.90 -0.24
C SER A 107 0.70 -24.41 1.18
N ALA A 108 1.91 -24.85 1.51
CA ALA A 108 2.28 -25.29 2.85
C ALA A 108 2.12 -24.14 3.86
N LEU A 109 2.53 -22.93 3.48
CA LEU A 109 2.38 -21.74 4.31
C LEU A 109 0.92 -21.32 4.45
N GLY A 110 0.15 -21.37 3.35
CA GLY A 110 -1.29 -21.11 3.36
C GLY A 110 -2.01 -22.02 4.35
N ASN A 111 -1.69 -23.32 4.35
CA ASN A 111 -2.25 -24.29 5.30
C ASN A 111 -1.86 -23.98 6.75
N ALA A 112 -0.60 -23.56 7.00
CA ALA A 112 -0.16 -23.17 8.33
C ALA A 112 -0.90 -21.92 8.85
N VAL A 113 -1.14 -20.95 7.97
CA VAL A 113 -1.92 -19.74 8.28
C VAL A 113 -3.38 -20.09 8.56
N LEU A 114 -4.01 -20.94 7.74
CA LEU A 114 -5.39 -21.40 7.97
C LEU A 114 -5.53 -22.16 9.28
N LYS A 115 -4.54 -22.98 9.64
CA LYS A 115 -4.51 -23.66 10.94
C LYS A 115 -4.48 -22.68 12.11
N ALA A 116 -3.76 -21.56 11.97
CA ALA A 116 -3.69 -20.52 12.99
C ALA A 116 -4.93 -19.60 13.00
N ALA A 117 -5.55 -19.37 11.85
CA ALA A 117 -6.70 -18.48 11.67
C ALA A 117 -7.70 -19.07 10.65
N PRO A 118 -8.59 -19.98 11.09
CA PRO A 118 -9.54 -20.66 10.19
C PRO A 118 -10.51 -19.71 9.47
N TRP A 119 -10.82 -18.56 10.07
CA TRP A 119 -11.71 -17.55 9.49
C TRP A 119 -11.17 -16.88 8.21
N LEU A 120 -9.89 -17.09 7.89
CA LEU A 120 -9.27 -16.64 6.63
C LEU A 120 -9.64 -17.51 5.44
N GLU A 121 -10.31 -18.64 5.65
CA GLU A 121 -10.76 -19.50 4.58
C GLU A 121 -11.52 -18.67 3.52
N PRO A 122 -11.09 -18.76 2.25
CA PRO A 122 -11.78 -18.06 1.19
C PRO A 122 -13.20 -18.61 1.12
N ASP A 123 -14.20 -17.72 1.09
CA ASP A 123 -15.55 -18.13 0.71
C ASP A 123 -15.42 -18.86 -0.64
N GLN A 124 -15.99 -20.06 -0.74
CA GLN A 124 -16.04 -20.84 -1.97
C GLN A 124 -16.97 -20.18 -3.01
N THR A 125 -16.72 -18.93 -3.35
CA THR A 125 -16.97 -18.41 -4.69
C THR A 125 -15.69 -18.67 -5.48
N PRO A 126 -15.72 -19.54 -6.50
CA PRO A 126 -14.51 -20.05 -7.12
C PRO A 126 -13.66 -18.90 -7.68
N PRO A 127 -12.34 -18.90 -7.42
CA PRO A 127 -11.44 -17.97 -8.08
C PRO A 127 -11.43 -18.29 -9.58
N ARG A 128 -11.64 -17.26 -10.40
CA ARG A 128 -11.49 -17.29 -11.86
C ARG A 128 -10.05 -17.67 -12.18
N GLN A 129 -9.79 -18.96 -12.37
CA GLN A 129 -8.52 -19.45 -12.89
C GLN A 129 -8.29 -18.81 -14.26
N GLU A 130 -7.19 -18.07 -14.37
CA GLU A 130 -6.61 -17.69 -15.64
C GLU A 130 -6.15 -18.97 -16.34
N SER A 131 -6.99 -19.48 -17.25
CA SER A 131 -6.60 -20.55 -18.16
C SER A 131 -5.57 -19.99 -19.13
N GLN A 132 -4.30 -20.31 -18.86
CA GLN A 132 -3.24 -20.30 -19.87
C GLN A 132 -3.52 -21.44 -20.85
N SER A 133 -4.09 -21.09 -22.01
CA SER A 133 -3.93 -21.83 -23.27
C SER A 133 -2.70 -21.22 -23.97
N LEU A 134 -1.77 -21.91 -24.65
CA LEU A 134 -1.83 -23.12 -25.46
C LEU A 134 -0.39 -23.38 -25.99
N LEU A 135 0.02 -24.65 -26.16
CA LEU A 135 0.75 -25.22 -27.32
C LEU A 135 1.14 -26.69 -26.97
N LYS A 136 0.41 -27.70 -27.49
CA LYS A 136 0.77 -28.61 -28.61
C LYS A 136 1.90 -29.60 -28.23
N GLN A 137 1.82 -30.93 -28.38
CA GLN A 137 1.15 -31.75 -29.39
C GLN A 137 1.23 -33.27 -29.05
N GLU A 138 0.11 -33.99 -29.26
CA GLU A 138 -0.13 -35.35 -29.83
C GLU A 138 0.37 -36.72 -29.25
N HIS A 139 -0.58 -37.69 -29.41
CA HIS A 139 -0.56 -39.18 -29.36
C HIS A 139 -0.71 -39.85 -27.97
N CYS A 140 -1.60 -40.84 -27.72
CA CYS A 140 -2.48 -41.69 -28.53
C CYS A 140 -3.67 -42.22 -27.66
N LEU A 141 -4.82 -42.52 -28.29
CA LEU A 141 -6.06 -43.15 -27.76
C LEU A 141 -5.88 -44.67 -27.47
N PRO A 142 -6.91 -45.45 -27.03
CA PRO A 142 -8.17 -45.20 -26.28
C PRO A 142 -8.32 -46.17 -25.06
N THR A 143 -9.36 -46.13 -24.19
CA THR A 143 -10.59 -46.95 -24.33
C THR A 143 -11.53 -46.78 -23.12
N ALA A 144 -12.80 -46.44 -23.42
CA ALA A 144 -14.10 -46.78 -22.77
C ALA A 144 -14.32 -46.46 -21.25
N THR A 145 -15.48 -46.05 -20.72
CA THR A 145 -16.90 -46.11 -21.14
C THR A 145 -17.72 -45.18 -20.21
N ALA A 146 -18.78 -44.53 -20.70
CA ALA A 146 -20.11 -44.22 -20.09
C ALA A 146 -20.20 -43.76 -18.60
N ALA A 147 -21.05 -42.82 -18.15
CA ALA A 147 -22.19 -42.08 -18.70
C ALA A 147 -22.66 -41.01 -17.67
N ALA A 148 -23.59 -40.15 -18.12
CA ALA A 148 -24.56 -39.33 -17.38
C ALA A 148 -24.17 -37.89 -16.95
N ASN A 149 -24.62 -36.94 -17.80
CA ASN A 149 -25.00 -35.58 -17.41
C ASN A 149 -26.24 -35.59 -16.49
N PRO A 150 -26.50 -34.49 -15.75
CA PRO A 150 -27.49 -33.55 -16.26
C PRO A 150 -27.08 -32.06 -16.15
N ILE A 151 -27.22 -31.37 -17.28
CA ILE A 151 -27.73 -30.00 -17.50
C ILE A 151 -27.43 -28.93 -16.43
N SER A 152 -26.57 -27.97 -16.77
CA SER A 152 -26.68 -26.60 -16.26
C SER A 152 -26.25 -25.60 -17.33
N SER A 153 -27.05 -24.53 -17.47
CA SER A 153 -27.14 -23.63 -18.61
C SER A 153 -25.80 -22.98 -19.00
N ALA A 154 -25.37 -23.22 -20.24
CA ALA A 154 -24.38 -22.37 -20.90
C ALA A 154 -25.02 -21.00 -21.19
N ALA A 155 -24.84 -20.05 -20.28
CA ALA A 155 -25.13 -18.65 -20.55
C ALA A 155 -24.14 -18.16 -21.62
N GLU A 156 -24.67 -17.98 -22.83
CA GLU A 156 -24.00 -17.46 -24.01
C GLU A 156 -23.29 -16.13 -23.67
N LYS A 157 -21.97 -16.07 -23.90
CA LYS A 157 -21.15 -14.87 -23.70
C LYS A 157 -21.48 -13.84 -24.78
N ILE A 158 -22.58 -13.12 -24.58
CA ILE A 158 -23.01 -12.06 -25.49
C ILE A 158 -22.13 -10.82 -25.24
N ARG A 159 -21.26 -10.50 -26.21
CA ARG A 159 -20.48 -9.26 -26.25
C ARG A 159 -21.34 -8.17 -26.89
N ILE A 160 -21.86 -7.24 -26.09
CA ILE A 160 -22.58 -6.06 -26.61
C ILE A 160 -21.76 -4.81 -26.32
N ARG A 161 -21.48 -4.03 -27.37
CA ARG A 161 -20.97 -2.66 -27.26
C ARG A 161 -22.14 -1.70 -27.24
N ARG A 162 -22.25 -0.88 -26.19
CA ARG A 162 -23.27 0.17 -26.05
C ARG A 162 -22.88 1.42 -26.87
N PRO A 163 -23.85 2.29 -27.22
CA PRO A 163 -23.56 3.54 -27.94
C PRO A 163 -22.63 4.49 -27.17
N SER A 164 -22.52 4.32 -25.85
CA SER A 164 -21.57 5.00 -24.97
C SER A 164 -20.12 4.51 -25.10
N GLY A 165 -19.88 3.44 -25.86
CA GLY A 165 -18.56 2.81 -26.04
C GLY A 165 -18.19 1.80 -24.95
N ILE A 166 -19.05 1.60 -23.94
CA ILE A 166 -18.83 0.64 -22.85
C ILE A 166 -19.16 -0.79 -23.32
N VAL A 167 -18.27 -1.74 -23.05
CA VAL A 167 -18.47 -3.16 -23.39
C VAL A 167 -19.06 -3.90 -22.20
N THR A 168 -20.20 -4.57 -22.41
CA THR A 168 -20.85 -5.39 -21.37
C THR A 168 -20.56 -6.87 -21.62
N PHE A 169 -20.10 -7.57 -20.58
CA PHE A 169 -19.69 -8.98 -20.63
C PHE A 169 -20.52 -9.89 -19.73
N THR A 170 -21.06 -9.34 -18.65
CA THR A 170 -21.87 -10.06 -17.66
C THR A 170 -23.31 -9.57 -17.69
N PRO A 171 -24.30 -10.37 -17.25
CA PRO A 171 -25.70 -9.95 -17.19
C PRO A 171 -25.93 -8.73 -16.25
N THR A 172 -24.97 -8.39 -15.40
CA THR A 172 -25.02 -7.21 -14.50
C THR A 172 -24.26 -5.98 -15.02
N ASP A 173 -23.50 -6.14 -16.11
CA ASP A 173 -22.80 -5.02 -16.75
C ASP A 173 -23.73 -4.01 -17.47
N PRO A 174 -24.89 -4.37 -18.07
CA PRO A 174 -25.76 -3.36 -18.67
C PRO A 174 -26.38 -2.42 -17.63
N GLU A 175 -26.69 -2.91 -16.42
CA GLU A 175 -27.18 -2.09 -15.32
C GLU A 175 -26.08 -1.13 -14.84
N ARG A 176 -24.86 -1.62 -14.64
CA ARG A 176 -23.71 -0.79 -14.24
C ARG A 176 -23.33 0.22 -15.32
N ALA A 177 -23.40 -0.14 -16.60
CA ALA A 177 -23.17 0.80 -17.69
C ALA A 177 -24.24 1.91 -17.72
N THR A 178 -25.51 1.56 -17.50
CA THR A 178 -26.62 2.53 -17.43
C THR A 178 -26.48 3.46 -16.23
N GLN A 179 -26.06 2.95 -15.07
CA GLN A 179 -25.77 3.79 -13.90
C GLN A 179 -24.64 4.78 -14.17
N LEU A 180 -23.58 4.36 -14.88
CA LEU A 180 -22.49 5.26 -15.25
C LEU A 180 -22.92 6.33 -16.26
N GLU A 181 -23.76 5.97 -17.22
CA GLU A 181 -24.36 6.90 -18.19
C GLU A 181 -25.26 7.95 -17.50
N LEU A 182 -25.88 7.63 -16.36
CA LEU A 182 -26.68 8.56 -15.56
C LEU A 182 -25.83 9.44 -14.64
N MET A 183 -24.73 8.91 -14.09
CA MET A 183 -23.92 9.61 -13.10
C MET A 183 -22.86 10.55 -13.69
N TYR A 184 -22.39 10.26 -14.91
CA TYR A 184 -21.26 10.97 -15.51
C TYR A 184 -21.60 11.56 -16.86
N GLN A 185 -20.97 12.70 -17.17
CA GLN A 185 -21.17 13.37 -18.44
C GLN A 185 -20.60 12.52 -19.60
N PRO A 186 -21.23 12.50 -20.79
CA PRO A 186 -20.77 11.72 -21.93
C PRO A 186 -19.30 11.99 -22.32
N ALA A 187 -18.86 13.25 -22.17
CA ALA A 187 -17.47 13.64 -22.42
C ALA A 187 -16.46 13.00 -21.45
N GLN A 188 -16.85 12.78 -20.20
CA GLN A 188 -16.00 12.12 -19.19
C GLN A 188 -15.88 10.62 -19.48
N ILE A 189 -16.99 10.00 -19.87
CA ILE A 189 -17.03 8.59 -20.26
C ILE A 189 -16.17 8.36 -21.51
N ALA A 190 -16.31 9.19 -22.55
CA ALA A 190 -15.50 9.09 -23.76
C ALA A 190 -13.99 9.25 -23.49
N ASN A 191 -13.60 10.20 -22.64
CA ASN A 191 -12.20 10.39 -22.25
C ASN A 191 -11.66 9.20 -21.44
N ALA A 192 -12.46 8.64 -20.53
CA ALA A 192 -12.07 7.47 -19.77
C ALA A 192 -11.93 6.23 -20.66
N ILE A 193 -12.83 6.04 -21.62
CA ILE A 193 -12.75 4.94 -22.60
C ILE A 193 -11.46 5.05 -23.42
N LYS A 194 -11.16 6.23 -23.97
CA LYS A 194 -9.94 6.45 -24.74
C LYS A 194 -8.68 6.09 -23.95
N VAL A 195 -8.61 6.49 -22.68
CA VAL A 195 -7.47 6.18 -21.80
C VAL A 195 -7.39 4.69 -21.44
N VAL A 196 -8.52 4.00 -21.35
CA VAL A 196 -8.56 2.55 -21.10
C VAL A 196 -8.14 1.77 -22.35
N GLU A 197 -8.58 2.20 -23.53
CA GLU A 197 -8.20 1.63 -24.82
C GLU A 197 -6.72 1.85 -25.13
N GLU A 198 -6.16 3.04 -24.84
CA GLU A 198 -4.72 3.34 -24.95
C GLU A 198 -3.85 2.43 -24.07
N ARG A 199 -4.43 1.82 -23.03
CA ARG A 199 -3.75 0.84 -22.16
C ARG A 199 -3.92 -0.60 -22.62
N ASN A 200 -4.41 -0.83 -23.84
CA ASN A 200 -4.75 -2.13 -24.42
C ASN A 200 -5.74 -2.93 -23.55
N LYS A 201 -6.69 -2.24 -22.89
CA LYS A 201 -7.73 -2.85 -22.06
C LYS A 201 -9.10 -2.53 -22.64
N GLU A 202 -10.03 -3.47 -22.52
CA GLU A 202 -11.41 -3.24 -22.97
C GLU A 202 -12.16 -2.33 -21.97
N PRO A 203 -12.97 -1.37 -22.46
CA PRO A 203 -13.68 -0.42 -21.62
C PRO A 203 -14.91 -1.06 -20.96
N VAL A 204 -14.67 -1.87 -19.93
CA VAL A 204 -15.69 -2.47 -19.06
C VAL A 204 -16.16 -1.43 -18.03
N PRO A 205 -17.45 -1.42 -17.60
CA PRO A 205 -17.99 -0.41 -16.68
C PRO A 205 -17.11 -0.08 -15.47
N GLY A 206 -16.57 -1.10 -14.79
CA GLY A 206 -15.72 -0.88 -13.61
C GLY A 206 -14.37 -0.22 -13.90
N LEU A 207 -13.79 -0.44 -15.09
CA LEU A 207 -12.55 0.22 -15.49
C LEU A 207 -12.78 1.67 -15.90
N VAL A 208 -13.89 1.92 -16.60
CA VAL A 208 -14.32 3.27 -16.98
C VAL A 208 -14.61 4.10 -15.73
N GLN A 209 -15.37 3.57 -14.76
CA GLN A 209 -15.66 4.24 -13.49
C GLN A 209 -14.38 4.62 -12.73
N LYS A 210 -13.46 3.67 -12.58
CA LYS A 210 -12.21 3.88 -11.85
C LYS A 210 -11.32 4.95 -12.51
N GLU A 211 -11.32 5.01 -13.84
CA GLU A 211 -10.56 6.04 -14.55
C GLU A 211 -11.22 7.42 -14.45
N ILE A 212 -12.56 7.50 -14.46
CA ILE A 212 -13.29 8.75 -14.21
C ILE A 212 -12.99 9.30 -12.80
N GLU A 213 -13.08 8.47 -11.77
CA GLU A 213 -12.75 8.85 -10.39
C GLU A 213 -11.29 9.33 -10.26
N ARG A 214 -10.37 8.65 -10.96
CA ARG A 214 -8.96 9.07 -11.01
C ARG A 214 -8.79 10.43 -11.68
N GLN A 215 -9.50 10.70 -12.77
CA GLN A 215 -9.45 11.99 -13.46
C GLN A 215 -10.00 13.12 -12.58
N ILE A 216 -11.10 12.89 -11.88
CA ILE A 216 -11.68 13.85 -10.92
C ILE A 216 -10.71 14.13 -9.77
N ALA A 217 -10.12 13.08 -9.19
CA ALA A 217 -9.13 13.25 -8.12
C ALA A 217 -7.88 14.01 -8.59
N ALA A 218 -7.42 13.77 -9.82
CA ALA A 218 -6.29 14.50 -10.40
C ALA A 218 -6.62 15.97 -10.67
N ALA A 219 -7.84 16.28 -11.13
CA ALA A 219 -8.30 17.66 -11.32
C ALA A 219 -8.39 18.40 -9.98
N ASN A 220 -8.95 17.77 -8.93
CA ASN A 220 -9.05 18.36 -7.60
C ASN A 220 -7.67 18.67 -6.98
N ARG A 221 -6.68 17.79 -7.18
CA ARG A 221 -5.29 18.05 -6.74
C ARG A 221 -4.62 19.20 -7.47
N LYS A 222 -4.94 19.41 -8.75
CA LYS A 222 -4.43 20.57 -9.50
C LYS A 222 -5.09 21.86 -9.02
N ALA A 223 -6.40 21.84 -8.79
CA ALA A 223 -7.13 22.99 -8.25
C ALA A 223 -6.62 23.40 -6.86
N SER A 224 -6.39 22.44 -5.96
CA SER A 224 -5.87 22.74 -4.62
C SER A 224 -4.47 23.37 -4.68
N ARG A 225 -3.57 22.83 -5.51
CA ARG A 225 -2.22 23.40 -5.70
C ARG A 225 -2.26 24.83 -6.23
N ILE A 226 -3.15 25.14 -7.17
CA ILE A 226 -3.29 26.50 -7.70
C ILE A 226 -3.78 27.44 -6.59
N SER A 227 -4.73 27.01 -5.76
CA SER A 227 -5.20 27.82 -4.63
C SER A 227 -4.14 28.04 -3.56
N ASP A 228 -3.27 27.05 -3.30
CA ASP A 228 -2.19 27.16 -2.32
C ASP A 228 -1.10 28.13 -2.80
N VAL A 229 -0.75 28.07 -4.10
CA VAL A 229 0.20 29.01 -4.72
C VAL A 229 -0.35 30.44 -4.72
N GLN A 230 -1.64 30.63 -4.98
CA GLN A 230 -2.26 31.96 -4.91
C GLN A 230 -2.27 32.53 -3.48
N LYS A 231 -2.56 31.70 -2.47
CA LYS A 231 -2.50 32.12 -1.06
C LYS A 231 -1.08 32.50 -0.62
N GLN A 232 -0.08 31.74 -1.04
CA GLN A 232 1.32 32.07 -0.75
C GLN A 232 1.75 33.39 -1.41
N LYS A 233 1.30 33.65 -2.63
CA LYS A 233 1.59 34.92 -3.32
C LYS A 233 0.95 36.12 -2.61
N GLN A 234 -0.31 36.01 -2.18
CA GLN A 234 -0.98 37.07 -1.42
C GLN A 234 -0.33 37.32 -0.05
N GLN A 235 0.13 36.26 0.64
CA GLN A 235 0.86 36.41 1.90
C GLN A 235 2.22 37.09 1.71
N ALA A 236 2.96 36.75 0.64
CA ALA A 236 4.23 37.38 0.32
C ALA A 236 4.08 38.86 -0.02
N GLU A 237 3.03 39.24 -0.75
CA GLU A 237 2.72 40.64 -1.06
C GLU A 237 2.36 41.43 0.21
N SER A 238 1.56 40.86 1.13
CA SER A 238 1.23 41.53 2.40
C SER A 238 2.42 41.75 3.33
N PHE A 239 3.39 40.82 3.33
CA PHE A 239 4.64 40.97 4.11
C PHE A 239 5.61 41.97 3.48
N GLY A 240 5.61 42.12 2.15
CA GLY A 240 6.40 43.12 1.45
C GLY A 240 6.01 44.54 1.83
N ASP A 241 4.71 44.82 1.85
CA ASP A 241 4.16 46.14 2.21
C ASP A 241 4.42 46.49 3.69
N ALA A 242 4.29 45.52 4.60
CA ALA A 242 4.61 45.71 6.01
C ALA A 242 6.09 46.05 6.24
N LYS A 243 7.00 45.41 5.50
CA LYS A 243 8.45 45.66 5.58
C LYS A 243 8.82 47.03 5.02
N ALA A 244 8.17 47.47 3.94
CA ALA A 244 8.34 48.81 3.39
C ALA A 244 7.85 49.90 4.36
N GLY A 245 6.72 49.68 5.04
CA GLY A 245 6.20 50.57 6.07
C GLY A 245 7.15 50.74 7.27
N ILE A 246 7.72 49.64 7.77
CA ILE A 246 8.67 49.67 8.90
C ILE A 246 9.99 50.38 8.50
N ALA A 247 10.50 50.13 7.29
CA ALA A 247 11.71 50.80 6.79
C ALA A 247 11.51 52.31 6.63
N SER A 248 10.34 52.74 6.15
CA SER A 248 9.99 54.16 6.05
C SER A 248 9.87 54.84 7.43
N ALA A 249 9.32 54.15 8.43
CA ALA A 249 9.22 54.67 9.79
C ALA A 249 10.58 54.80 10.48
N LEU A 250 11.49 53.85 10.27
CA LEU A 250 12.86 53.91 10.81
C LEU A 250 13.71 55.01 10.17
N ALA A 251 13.55 55.26 8.87
CA ALA A 251 14.23 56.35 8.17
C ALA A 251 13.77 57.74 8.68
N ALA A 252 12.49 57.88 9.07
CA ALA A 252 11.97 59.12 9.63
C ALA A 252 12.51 59.42 11.05
N LEU A 253 12.82 58.38 11.83
CA LEU A 253 13.37 58.52 13.20
C LEU A 253 14.89 58.79 13.23
N GLY A 254 15.61 58.57 12.13
CA GLY A 254 17.06 58.72 12.04
C GLY A 254 17.59 60.13 11.70
N ARG A 255 16.72 61.14 11.52
CA ARG A 255 17.16 62.53 11.28
C ARG A 255 16.75 63.42 12.46
N LEU A 256 17.65 63.55 13.45
CA LEU A 256 17.67 64.67 14.37
C LEU A 256 18.96 65.50 14.14
N PRO A 257 18.86 66.84 14.15
CA PRO A 257 19.97 67.73 13.80
C PRO A 257 21.06 67.73 14.88
N GLN A 258 22.32 67.72 14.44
CA GLN A 258 23.49 67.89 15.32
C GLN A 258 23.36 69.17 16.14
N GLN A 259 23.43 69.05 17.47
CA GLN A 259 23.73 70.16 18.36
C GLN A 259 25.00 69.81 19.14
N ASP A 260 26.04 70.61 18.89
CA ASP A 260 27.27 70.66 19.68
C ASP A 260 26.96 71.00 21.14
N THR A 261 27.48 70.21 22.08
CA THR A 261 27.64 70.64 23.48
C THR A 261 28.81 69.90 24.14
N SER A 262 29.84 70.67 24.44
CA SER A 262 30.99 70.32 25.28
C SER A 262 30.57 70.00 26.73
N LEU A 263 31.14 68.96 27.33
CA LEU A 263 30.99 68.60 28.75
C LEU A 263 32.28 68.90 29.54
N PRO A 264 32.19 69.43 30.77
CA PRO A 264 33.33 69.55 31.68
C PRO A 264 33.51 68.32 32.58
N THR A 265 34.77 68.04 32.89
CA THR A 265 35.29 66.92 33.68
C THR A 265 35.13 67.15 35.20
N PHE A 266 34.70 66.14 35.96
CA PHE A 266 34.77 66.13 37.43
C PHE A 266 35.32 64.79 37.93
N SER A 267 36.41 64.86 38.69
CA SER A 267 37.11 63.72 39.32
C SER A 267 36.46 63.31 40.65
N PRO A 268 36.46 62.01 41.03
CA PRO A 268 36.07 61.58 42.36
C PRO A 268 37.28 61.47 43.30
N ASN A 269 37.10 62.01 44.51
CA ASN A 269 38.01 61.94 45.63
C ASN A 269 37.74 60.65 46.42
N SER A 270 38.75 59.82 46.66
CA SER A 270 38.71 58.72 47.64
C SER A 270 39.65 59.07 48.79
N ASN A 271 39.09 59.29 49.99
CA ASN A 271 39.87 59.33 51.22
C ASN A 271 39.43 58.17 52.13
N LYS A 272 40.46 57.67 52.82
CA LYS A 272 40.61 56.48 53.65
C LYS A 272 39.52 56.20 54.68
#